data_AF-A0A078F2Q1-F1
#
_entry.id   AF-A0A078F2Q1-F1
#
_cell.length_a   1.000
_cell.length_b   1.000
_cell.length_c   1.000
_cell.angle_alpha   90.00
_cell.angle_beta   90.00
_cell.angle_gamma   90.00
#
_symmetry.space_group_name_H-M   'P 1'
#
loop_
_entity.id
_entity.type
_entity.pdbx_description
1 polymer ?
#
loop_
_entity_poly.entity_id
_entity_poly.type
_entity_poly.pdbx_seq_one_letter_code
_entity_poly.pdbx_strand_id
1 'polypeptide(L)' 'MSSSKLHFVVLLIIVALLANNGQSTRVMDDKFPECEFKGPCQMKSDCLGTCGGKPENALCIPNPSVDSLQCCCLSN' A
#
# COMPACT_ATOMS: atom_id res chain seq x y z
N MET A 1 31.98 20.52 -33.93
CA MET A 1 31.93 19.77 -32.65
C MET A 1 30.99 20.43 -31.63
N SER A 2 29.70 20.61 -31.95
CA SER A 2 28.70 21.13 -30.99
C SER A 2 27.44 20.25 -30.84
N SER A 3 27.19 19.34 -31.78
CA SER A 3 25.98 18.51 -31.77
C SER A 3 25.96 17.48 -30.64
N SER A 4 27.09 16.82 -30.34
CA SER A 4 27.15 15.73 -29.35
C SER A 4 26.86 16.18 -27.91
N LYS A 5 27.17 17.42 -27.55
CA LYS A 5 26.93 17.94 -26.18
C LYS A 5 25.43 18.10 -25.92
N LEU A 6 24.67 18.56 -26.91
CA LEU A 6 23.22 18.70 -26.84
C LEU A 6 22.52 17.34 -26.70
N HIS A 7 22.97 16.34 -27.47
CA HIS A 7 22.40 14.99 -27.39
C HIS A 7 22.63 14.35 -26.02
N PHE A 8 23.80 14.59 -25.41
CA PHE A 8 24.10 14.09 -24.08
C PHE A 8 23.21 14.72 -23.01
N VAL A 9 22.97 16.03 -23.09
CA VAL A 9 22.07 16.74 -22.15
C VAL A 9 20.62 16.25 -22.31
N VAL A 10 20.14 16.05 -23.53
CA VAL A 10 18.80 15.52 -23.79
C VAL A 10 18.64 14.11 -23.22
N LEU A 11 19.63 13.23 -23.40
CA LEU A 11 19.62 11.89 -22.81
C LEU A 11 19.56 11.93 -21.28
N LEU A 12 20.32 12.82 -20.63
CA LEU A 12 20.29 12.97 -19.17
C LEU A 12 18.91 13.43 -18.67
N ILE A 13 18.24 14.33 -19.39
CA ILE A 13 16.89 14.79 -19.04
C ILE A 13 15.88 13.64 -19.14
N ILE A 14 15.95 12.83 -20.20
CA ILE A 14 15.06 11.68 -20.39
C ILE A 14 15.22 10.67 -19.26
N VAL A 15 16.46 10.36 -18.86
CA VAL A 15 16.74 9.43 -17.75
C VAL A 15 16.23 9.98 -16.42
N ALA A 16 16.40 11.28 -16.16
CA ALA A 16 15.90 11.92 -14.94
C ALA A 16 14.37 11.88 -14.83
N LEU A 17 13.65 12.09 -15.94
CA LEU A 17 12.19 12.02 -15.98
C LEU A 17 11.68 10.59 -15.73
N LEU A 18 12.34 9.58 -16.29
CA LEU A 18 11.99 8.17 -16.07
C LEU A 18 12.25 7.73 -14.62
N ALA A 19 13.34 8.19 -14.01
CA ALA A 19 13.66 7.91 -12.60
C ALA A 19 12.67 8.59 -11.63
N ASN A 20 12.23 9.81 -11.94
CA ASN A 20 11.26 10.54 -11.11
C ASN A 20 9.85 9.94 -11.14
N ASN A 21 9.46 9.31 -12.25
CA ASN A 21 8.15 8.66 -12.37
C ASN A 21 8.09 7.27 -11.70
N GLY A 22 9.21 6.77 -11.20
CA GLY A 22 9.33 5.43 -10.60
C GLY A 22 8.99 5.34 -9.10
N GLN A 23 8.42 6.37 -8.48
CA GLN A 23 8.14 6.37 -7.04
C GLN A 23 6.65 6.17 -6.73
N SER A 24 6.20 4.92 -6.77
CA SER A 24 5.20 4.41 -5.83
C SER A 24 5.24 2.89 -5.78
N THR A 25 6.43 2.30 -5.62
CA THR A 25 6.51 1.00 -4.96
C THR A 25 6.17 1.26 -3.49
N ARG A 26 4.88 1.11 -3.15
CA ARG A 26 4.49 0.86 -1.76
C ARG A 26 5.17 -0.46 -1.39
N VAL A 27 6.37 -0.35 -0.84
CA VAL A 27 7.01 -1.45 -0.14
C VAL A 27 6.12 -1.65 1.09
N MET A 28 5.16 -2.58 0.97
CA MET A 28 4.52 -3.19 2.15
C MET A 28 5.57 -4.13 2.75
N ASP A 29 6.65 -3.54 3.27
CA ASP A 29 7.43 -4.16 4.31
C ASP A 29 6.54 -4.05 5.53
N ASP A 30 5.96 -5.16 5.92
CA ASP A 30 5.75 -5.51 7.31
C ASP A 30 5.03 -6.84 7.30
N LYS A 31 5.57 -7.81 8.04
CA LYS A 31 4.83 -8.99 8.50
C LYS A 31 3.42 -8.55 8.85
N PHE A 32 2.44 -8.86 8.01
CA PHE A 32 1.05 -8.76 8.45
C PHE A 32 0.97 -9.68 9.67
N PRO A 33 0.69 -9.16 10.88
CA PRO A 33 0.35 -10.02 12.00
C PRO A 33 -0.70 -11.01 11.52
N GLU A 34 -0.63 -12.27 11.98
CA GLU A 34 -1.59 -13.29 11.55
C GLU A 34 -3.01 -12.75 11.76
N CYS A 35 -3.62 -12.42 10.63
CA CYS A 35 -4.83 -11.64 10.57
C CYS A 35 -5.95 -12.59 10.18
N GLU A 36 -6.92 -12.74 11.07
CA GLU A 36 -8.13 -13.49 10.77
C GLU A 36 -9.14 -12.55 10.10
N PHE A 37 -9.38 -12.76 8.80
CA PHE A 37 -10.30 -11.94 8.04
C PHE A 37 -11.75 -12.30 8.38
N LYS A 38 -12.53 -11.29 8.79
CA LYS A 38 -13.91 -11.46 9.24
C LYS A 38 -14.87 -10.50 8.56
N GLY A 39 -15.19 -10.77 7.29
CA GLY A 39 -16.23 -10.05 6.56
C GLY A 39 -15.88 -8.59 6.21
N PRO A 40 -16.80 -7.88 5.53
CA PRO A 40 -16.58 -6.52 5.07
C PRO A 40 -16.69 -5.49 6.19
N CYS A 41 -16.10 -4.31 5.98
CA CYS A 41 -16.21 -3.16 6.88
C CYS A 41 -16.26 -1.85 6.10
N GLN A 42 -16.67 -0.76 6.75
CA GLN A 42 -16.47 0.60 6.25
C GLN A 42 -15.54 1.39 7.17
N MET A 43 -15.57 1.09 8.46
CA MET A 43 -14.76 1.74 9.48
C MET A 43 -14.26 0.74 10.53
N LYS A 44 -13.21 1.12 11.26
CA LYS A 44 -12.58 0.30 12.30
C LYS A 44 -13.59 -0.20 13.36
N SER A 45 -14.57 0.64 13.72
CA SER A 45 -15.58 0.30 14.72
C SER A 45 -16.49 -0.86 14.33
N ASP A 46 -16.69 -1.10 13.03
CA ASP A 46 -17.52 -2.21 12.54
C ASP A 46 -16.89 -3.56 12.92
N CYS A 47 -15.56 -3.58 13.04
CA CYS A 47 -14.79 -4.78 13.35
C CYS A 47 -14.69 -5.04 14.86
N LEU A 48 -15.05 -4.09 15.74
CA LEU A 48 -14.90 -4.27 17.18
C LEU A 48 -15.69 -5.48 17.69
N GLY A 49 -16.98 -5.56 17.37
CA GLY A 49 -17.83 -6.68 17.81
C GLY A 49 -17.34 -8.02 17.25
N THR A 50 -16.87 -8.01 16.01
CA THR A 50 -16.40 -9.18 15.28
C THR A 50 -15.06 -9.72 15.81
N CYS A 51 -14.17 -8.83 16.25
CA CYS A 51 -12.85 -9.17 16.81
C CYS A 51 -12.85 -9.27 18.35
N GLY A 52 -13.99 -9.54 18.98
CA GLY A 52 -14.08 -9.80 20.42
C GLY A 52 -14.07 -8.56 21.32
N GLY A 53 -14.38 -7.38 20.77
CA GLY A 53 -14.58 -6.13 21.51
C GLY A 53 -13.32 -5.35 21.85
N LYS A 54 -12.15 -5.80 21.38
CA LYS A 54 -10.86 -5.13 21.63
C LYS A 54 -10.46 -4.24 20.46
N PRO A 55 -10.44 -2.91 20.62
CA PRO A 55 -10.12 -1.99 19.52
C PRO A 55 -8.67 -2.09 19.04
N GLU A 56 -7.75 -2.56 19.86
CA GLU A 56 -6.35 -2.82 19.50
C GLU A 56 -6.19 -3.97 18.51
N ASN A 57 -7.12 -4.93 18.53
CA ASN A 57 -7.07 -6.14 17.70
C ASN A 57 -7.94 -6.06 16.45
N ALA A 58 -8.63 -4.95 16.21
CA ALA A 58 -9.58 -4.80 15.12
C ALA A 58 -9.09 -3.78 14.10
N LEU A 59 -8.86 -4.18 12.86
CA LEU A 59 -8.49 -3.29 11.75
C LEU A 59 -9.51 -3.41 10.62
N CYS A 60 -9.75 -2.32 9.90
CA CYS A 60 -10.51 -2.32 8.65
C CYS A 60 -9.52 -1.99 7.52
N ILE A 61 -9.17 -2.99 6.71
CA ILE A 61 -8.10 -2.90 5.70
C ILE A 61 -8.61 -3.29 4.30
N PRO A 62 -7.97 -2.80 3.23
CA PRO A 62 -8.32 -3.21 1.86
C PRO A 62 -8.16 -4.71 1.65
N ASN A 63 -9.15 -5.33 1.00
CA ASN A 63 -9.04 -6.70 0.52
C ASN A 63 -8.19 -6.72 -0.78
N PRO A 64 -7.16 -7.58 -0.89
CA PRO A 64 -6.31 -7.62 -2.08
C PRO A 64 -6.97 -8.25 -3.32
N SER A 65 -8.07 -8.98 -3.15
CA SER A 65 -8.80 -9.71 -4.20
C SER A 65 -10.01 -8.95 -4.74
N VAL A 66 -10.58 -8.04 -3.97
CA VAL A 66 -11.78 -7.27 -4.33
C VAL A 66 -11.65 -5.82 -3.89
N ASP A 67 -12.23 -4.89 -4.64
CA ASP A 67 -12.23 -3.45 -4.34
C ASP A 67 -13.19 -3.10 -3.18
N SER A 68 -12.90 -3.65 -2.00
CA SER A 68 -13.69 -3.45 -0.78
C SER A 68 -12.78 -3.54 0.45
N LEU A 69 -13.26 -3.00 1.57
CA LEU A 69 -12.57 -3.12 2.85
C LEU A 69 -13.10 -4.34 3.62
N GLN A 70 -12.22 -4.98 4.39
CA GLN A 70 -12.53 -6.13 5.22
C GLN A 70 -11.94 -6.01 6.62
N CYS A 71 -12.63 -6.60 7.59
CA CYS A 71 -12.15 -6.67 8.96
C CYS A 71 -10.98 -7.65 9.04
N CYS A 72 -9.94 -7.20 9.73
CA CYS A 72 -8.76 -7.96 10.06
C CYS A 72 -8.64 -8.02 11.59
N CYS A 73 -8.84 -9.21 12.15
CA CYS A 73 -8.70 -9.44 13.57
C CYS A 73 -7.28 -9.95 13.88
N LEU A 74 -6.55 -9.22 14.71
CA LEU A 74 -5.21 -9.58 15.13
C LEU A 74 -5.29 -10.60 16.27
N SER A 75 -4.77 -11.80 16.02
CA SER A 75 -4.52 -12.79 17.07
C SER A 75 -3.13 -12.50 17.64
N ASN A 76 -3.09 -11.99 18.88
CA ASN A 76 -1.85 -11.79 19.62
C ASN A 76 -1.25 -13.12 20.06
#